data_AF-A0A6I7Q9N5-F1
#
_entry.id   AF-A0A6I7Q9N5-F1
#
_cell.length_a   1.000
_cell.length_b   1.000
_cell.length_c   1.000
_cell.angle_alpha   90.00
_cell.angle_beta   90.00
_cell.angle_gamma   90.00
#
_symmetry.space_group_name_H-M   'P 1'
#
loop_
_entity.id
_entity.type
_entity.pdbx_description
1 polymer ?
#
loop_
_entity_poly.entity_id
_entity_poly.type
_entity_poly.pdbx_seq_one_letter_code
_entity_poly.pdbx_strand_id
1 'polypeptide(L)'
;MDDVIRQTNQLTTIKIKKMIKIEEKAIPEAGQRIALSDKMVTLFTDVLNEVHAADFSQRFYRVLLEDHVRIVVHLKHQLDAGNVSFKPDNFALRFSLFQSSKEALKRKLFRQVKCTLLRRNRSKRREVLKNYNHITFGFSGIREMSEDNAYQELPTYIPFLFGNGESSKREVLLRIAERYDDPFIKNAVRLLPRFAVEHFEKIYNQIELSEPEKKTFHASGLRFQEHDCIFVAKYIENGARLIWYQNGAETVEYLYQYARHFQYAVSDEFRTWGWKREEKDVPWVAYPLKKFKRNYQSRQKEKRYDFMLCYPKINAENREVIKNSTNELLQHVNSGYRFLVRPHPSNRKKGRIDQLNFIEDDRVTVSSGSTSIVDEMLMCETIIQMVIPSTNFLECICVDKPSLGLLLNEHTTEIVKPYHEFFQKNDVFHKDMQSMANHINNADLQIWWDDLMNDEKVRDFKRNFTNVDSYSLTQN
;
A
#
# COMPACT_ATOMS: atom_id res chain seq x y z
N MET A 1 0.81 30.28 -39.82
CA MET A 1 1.42 29.57 -38.66
C MET A 1 0.64 29.90 -37.38
N ASP A 2 0.26 31.16 -37.17
CA ASP A 2 -0.54 31.59 -36.01
C ASP A 2 -1.96 30.99 -35.93
N ASP A 3 -2.62 30.71 -37.06
CA ASP A 3 -3.94 30.07 -37.05
C ASP A 3 -3.90 28.58 -36.66
N VAL A 4 -2.79 27.89 -36.95
CA VAL A 4 -2.59 26.49 -36.54
C VAL A 4 -2.31 26.41 -35.05
N ILE A 5 -1.55 27.36 -34.50
CA ILE A 5 -1.29 27.47 -33.06
C ILE A 5 -2.59 27.83 -32.30
N ARG A 6 -3.42 28.74 -32.85
CA ARG A 6 -4.74 29.06 -32.26
C ARG A 6 -5.71 27.89 -32.27
N GLN A 7 -5.79 27.14 -33.36
CA GLN A 7 -6.67 25.96 -33.44
C GLN A 7 -6.21 24.83 -32.52
N THR A 8 -4.89 24.63 -32.40
CA THR A 8 -4.33 23.62 -31.48
C THR A 8 -4.59 24.01 -30.02
N ASN A 9 -4.40 25.28 -29.65
CA ASN A 9 -4.70 25.76 -28.29
C ASN A 9 -6.20 25.75 -27.96
N GLN A 10 -7.09 26.01 -28.93
CA GLN A 10 -8.54 25.87 -28.74
C GLN A 10 -8.97 24.40 -28.57
N LEU A 11 -8.41 23.47 -29.33
CA LEU A 11 -8.72 22.03 -29.21
C LEU A 11 -8.22 21.44 -27.87
N THR A 12 -7.05 21.84 -27.40
CA THR A 12 -6.52 21.43 -26.08
C THR A 12 -7.37 22.02 -24.95
N THR A 13 -7.77 23.29 -25.06
CA THR A 13 -8.64 23.96 -24.06
C THR A 13 -10.05 23.36 -24.04
N ILE A 14 -10.60 22.96 -25.20
CA ILE A 14 -11.91 22.31 -25.29
C ILE A 14 -11.85 20.88 -24.74
N LYS A 15 -10.76 20.11 -24.96
CA LYS A 15 -10.57 18.79 -24.34
C LYS A 15 -10.46 18.88 -22.80
N ILE A 16 -9.72 19.87 -22.30
CA ILE A 16 -9.56 20.11 -20.86
C ILE A 16 -10.90 20.59 -20.25
N LYS A 17 -11.63 21.50 -20.91
CA LYS A 17 -12.95 21.95 -20.43
C LYS A 17 -14.04 20.88 -20.52
N LYS A 18 -13.93 19.90 -21.44
CA LYS A 18 -14.85 18.74 -21.51
C LYS A 18 -14.54 17.68 -20.45
N MET A 19 -13.32 17.63 -19.92
CA MET A 19 -12.98 16.84 -18.73
C MET A 19 -13.47 17.51 -17.43
N ILE A 20 -13.43 18.84 -17.34
CA ILE A 20 -13.80 19.59 -16.13
C ILE A 20 -15.34 19.73 -15.96
N LYS A 21 -16.14 19.63 -17.03
CA LYS A 21 -17.61 19.81 -16.97
C LYS A 21 -18.44 18.58 -16.53
N ILE A 22 -17.81 17.52 -16.02
CA ILE A 22 -18.48 16.32 -15.44
C ILE A 22 -18.60 16.43 -13.90
N GLU A 23 -18.27 17.58 -13.32
CA GLU A 23 -18.29 17.82 -11.86
C GLU A 23 -19.66 18.26 -11.31
N GLU A 24 -20.73 17.50 -11.60
CA GLU A 24 -21.95 17.55 -10.77
C GLU A 24 -22.23 16.17 -10.15
N LYS A 25 -21.87 16.05 -8.87
CA LYS A 25 -22.26 15.00 -7.89
C LYS A 25 -21.98 13.53 -8.26
N ALA A 26 -21.04 13.24 -9.14
CA ALA A 26 -20.51 11.87 -9.23
C ALA A 26 -19.66 11.60 -7.96
N ILE A 27 -20.02 10.57 -7.19
CA ILE A 27 -19.09 9.99 -6.20
C ILE A 27 -17.81 9.68 -7.00
N PRO A 28 -16.63 10.18 -6.57
CA PRO A 28 -15.39 9.89 -7.27
C PRO A 28 -15.27 8.38 -7.50
N GLU A 29 -14.74 7.98 -8.63
CA GLU A 29 -14.63 6.57 -9.05
C GLU A 29 -14.19 5.63 -7.91
N ALA A 30 -13.27 6.09 -7.06
CA ALA A 30 -12.81 5.40 -5.87
C ALA A 30 -13.90 5.13 -4.81
N GLY A 31 -14.82 6.06 -4.57
CA GLY A 31 -15.98 5.84 -3.68
C GLY A 31 -16.98 4.82 -4.25
N GLN A 32 -17.17 4.80 -5.58
CA GLN A 32 -17.99 3.76 -6.22
C GLN A 32 -17.36 2.37 -6.07
N ARG A 33 -16.03 2.28 -6.19
CA ARG A 33 -15.27 1.04 -5.93
C ARG A 33 -15.45 0.55 -4.50
N ILE A 34 -15.42 1.44 -3.52
CA ILE A 34 -15.65 1.10 -2.10
C ILE A 34 -17.06 0.53 -1.92
N ALA A 35 -18.09 1.21 -2.43
CA ALA A 35 -19.48 0.77 -2.33
C ALA A 35 -19.71 -0.59 -3.01
N LEU A 36 -19.13 -0.81 -4.20
CA LEU A 36 -19.18 -2.11 -4.87
C LEU A 36 -18.46 -3.18 -4.03
N SER A 37 -17.35 -2.82 -3.40
CA SER A 37 -16.60 -3.72 -2.53
C SER A 37 -17.43 -4.25 -1.37
N ASP A 38 -18.17 -3.37 -0.69
CA ASP A 38 -19.04 -3.76 0.42
C ASP A 38 -20.16 -4.69 -0.06
N LYS A 39 -20.78 -4.39 -1.21
CA LYS A 39 -21.76 -5.28 -1.84
C LYS A 39 -21.19 -6.66 -2.15
N MET A 40 -19.97 -6.72 -2.69
CA MET A 40 -19.30 -7.99 -3.00
C MET A 40 -18.93 -8.78 -1.74
N VAL A 41 -18.54 -8.11 -0.65
CA VAL A 41 -18.28 -8.77 0.65
C VAL A 41 -19.55 -9.40 1.20
N THR A 42 -20.67 -8.66 1.20
CA THR A 42 -21.97 -9.19 1.65
C THR A 42 -22.39 -10.39 0.79
N LEU A 43 -22.39 -10.24 -0.53
CA LEU A 43 -22.71 -11.32 -1.46
C LEU A 43 -21.85 -12.57 -1.22
N PHE A 44 -20.53 -12.41 -1.12
CA PHE A 44 -19.64 -13.55 -0.91
C PHE A 44 -19.77 -14.18 0.47
N THR A 45 -20.17 -13.41 1.48
CA THR A 45 -20.49 -13.94 2.81
C THR A 45 -21.67 -14.90 2.71
N ASP A 46 -22.77 -14.46 2.10
CA ASP A 46 -23.99 -15.28 1.96
C ASP A 46 -23.72 -16.55 1.17
N VAL A 47 -23.01 -16.42 0.04
CA VAL A 47 -22.62 -17.55 -0.81
C VAL A 47 -21.74 -18.54 -0.06
N LEU A 48 -20.70 -18.08 0.65
CA LEU A 48 -19.76 -18.98 1.31
C LEU A 48 -20.37 -19.63 2.55
N ASN A 49 -21.26 -18.94 3.27
CA ASN A 49 -22.04 -19.53 4.36
C ASN A 49 -22.94 -20.66 3.83
N GLU A 50 -23.59 -20.48 2.67
CA GLU A 50 -24.36 -21.56 2.04
C GLU A 50 -23.47 -22.73 1.59
N VAL A 51 -22.32 -22.46 0.96
CA VAL A 51 -21.37 -23.50 0.52
C VAL A 51 -20.85 -24.34 1.69
N HIS A 52 -20.57 -23.69 2.82
CA HIS A 52 -19.99 -24.34 3.99
C HIS A 52 -21.01 -24.81 5.02
N ALA A 53 -22.30 -24.55 4.80
CA ALA A 53 -23.35 -24.73 5.81
C ALA A 53 -22.93 -24.13 7.16
N ALA A 54 -22.45 -22.89 7.12
CA ALA A 54 -21.91 -22.15 8.25
C ALA A 54 -22.62 -20.80 8.38
N ASP A 55 -22.35 -20.08 9.47
CA ASP A 55 -22.87 -18.74 9.73
C ASP A 55 -21.75 -17.81 10.22
N PHE A 56 -20.68 -17.72 9.42
CA PHE A 56 -19.57 -16.82 9.72
C PHE A 56 -19.95 -15.37 9.40
N SER A 57 -19.44 -14.45 10.22
CA SER A 57 -19.70 -13.03 10.07
C SER A 57 -19.13 -12.43 8.77
N GLN A 58 -19.68 -11.29 8.35
CA GLN A 58 -19.08 -10.50 7.26
C GLN A 58 -17.66 -10.05 7.59
N ARG A 59 -17.34 -9.81 8.87
CA ARG A 59 -15.98 -9.45 9.32
C ARG A 59 -15.00 -10.58 9.05
N PHE A 60 -15.40 -11.84 9.32
CA PHE A 60 -14.62 -13.03 9.02
C PHE A 60 -14.28 -13.11 7.52
N TYR A 61 -15.29 -13.02 6.65
CA TYR A 61 -15.06 -13.12 5.21
C TYR A 61 -14.35 -11.90 4.62
N ARG A 62 -14.51 -10.72 5.20
CA ARG A 62 -13.77 -9.52 4.77
C ARG A 62 -12.26 -9.69 4.97
N VAL A 63 -11.83 -10.25 6.11
CA VAL A 63 -10.41 -10.61 6.36
C VAL A 63 -9.94 -11.68 5.37
N LEU A 64 -10.79 -12.66 5.07
CA LEU A 64 -10.45 -13.78 4.20
C LEU A 64 -10.34 -13.40 2.71
N LEU A 65 -11.19 -12.49 2.25
CA LEU A 65 -11.44 -12.23 0.83
C LEU A 65 -10.97 -10.86 0.33
N GLU A 66 -10.33 -10.03 1.17
CA GLU A 66 -9.87 -8.68 0.81
C GLU A 66 -9.25 -8.60 -0.60
N ASP A 67 -8.27 -9.46 -0.87
CA ASP A 67 -7.58 -9.49 -2.17
C ASP A 67 -8.49 -9.87 -3.32
N HIS A 68 -9.37 -10.86 -3.11
CA HIS A 68 -10.28 -11.33 -4.15
C HIS A 68 -11.33 -10.27 -4.47
N VAL A 69 -11.93 -9.65 -3.46
CA VAL A 69 -12.89 -8.57 -3.64
C VAL A 69 -12.24 -7.39 -4.38
N ARG A 70 -11.03 -7.00 -3.99
CA ARG A 70 -10.29 -5.90 -4.66
C ARG A 70 -10.14 -6.15 -6.15
N ILE A 71 -9.81 -7.39 -6.49
CA ILE A 71 -9.64 -7.82 -7.88
C ILE A 71 -10.98 -7.79 -8.62
N VAL A 72 -12.05 -8.32 -8.03
CA VAL A 72 -13.38 -8.35 -8.66
C VAL A 72 -13.90 -6.93 -8.91
N VAL A 73 -13.76 -6.04 -7.93
CA VAL A 73 -14.11 -4.61 -8.06
C VAL A 73 -13.30 -3.94 -9.17
N HIS A 74 -12.00 -4.19 -9.22
CA HIS A 74 -11.14 -3.63 -10.26
C HIS A 74 -11.50 -4.18 -11.65
N LEU A 75 -11.81 -5.48 -11.76
CA LEU A 75 -12.28 -6.10 -13.01
C LEU A 75 -13.59 -5.49 -13.49
N LYS A 76 -14.57 -5.27 -12.59
CA LYS A 76 -15.83 -4.60 -12.96
C LYS A 76 -15.55 -3.25 -13.60
N HIS A 77 -14.69 -2.48 -12.95
CA HIS A 77 -14.33 -1.15 -13.43
C HIS A 77 -13.67 -1.18 -14.81
N GLN A 78 -12.75 -2.12 -15.05
CA GLN A 78 -12.10 -2.28 -16.35
C GLN A 78 -13.11 -2.71 -17.44
N LEU A 79 -14.05 -3.60 -17.11
CA LEU A 79 -15.11 -4.01 -18.02
C LEU A 79 -16.07 -2.86 -18.36
N ASP A 80 -16.45 -2.06 -17.36
CA ASP A 80 -17.30 -0.87 -17.56
C ASP A 80 -16.61 0.20 -18.41
N ALA A 81 -15.28 0.29 -18.31
CA ALA A 81 -14.46 1.14 -19.16
C ALA A 81 -14.20 0.56 -20.57
N GLY A 82 -14.77 -0.62 -20.90
CA GLY A 82 -14.57 -1.30 -22.18
C GLY A 82 -13.19 -1.96 -22.34
N ASN A 83 -12.37 -2.04 -21.29
CA ASN A 83 -11.05 -2.63 -21.32
C ASN A 83 -11.10 -4.16 -21.13
N VAL A 84 -11.52 -4.87 -22.18
CA VAL A 84 -11.64 -6.34 -22.18
C VAL A 84 -10.29 -7.07 -22.22
N SER A 85 -9.20 -6.38 -22.54
CA SER A 85 -7.85 -6.97 -22.63
C SER A 85 -7.10 -6.95 -21.29
N PHE A 86 -7.68 -6.34 -20.27
CA PHE A 86 -7.08 -6.21 -18.96
C PHE A 86 -6.82 -7.58 -18.32
N LYS A 87 -5.56 -7.80 -17.94
CA LYS A 87 -5.13 -8.98 -17.18
C LYS A 87 -4.85 -8.54 -15.74
N PRO A 88 -5.67 -8.92 -14.74
CA PRO A 88 -5.44 -8.51 -13.37
C PRO A 88 -4.06 -8.95 -12.90
N ASP A 89 -3.29 -8.00 -12.39
CA ASP A 89 -1.85 -8.17 -12.12
C ASP A 89 -1.56 -9.06 -10.88
N ASN A 90 -2.60 -9.61 -10.25
CA ASN A 90 -2.53 -10.08 -8.88
C ASN A 90 -2.34 -11.60 -8.70
N PHE A 91 -1.62 -11.95 -7.64
CA PHE A 91 -1.12 -13.28 -7.31
C PHE A 91 -2.25 -14.29 -7.00
N ALA A 92 -3.36 -13.82 -6.42
CA ALA A 92 -4.51 -14.64 -6.00
C ALA A 92 -5.29 -15.24 -7.18
N LEU A 93 -5.55 -14.48 -8.26
CA LEU A 93 -6.17 -15.03 -9.47
C LEU A 93 -5.21 -15.87 -10.31
N ARG A 94 -3.90 -15.56 -10.27
CA ARG A 94 -2.92 -16.42 -10.92
C ARG A 94 -2.99 -17.84 -10.38
N PHE A 95 -3.40 -18.10 -9.13
CA PHE A 95 -3.48 -19.46 -8.59
C PHE A 95 -4.47 -20.38 -9.33
N SER A 96 -5.46 -19.86 -10.05
CA SER A 96 -6.49 -20.70 -10.69
C SER A 96 -6.62 -20.56 -12.21
N LEU A 97 -6.38 -19.40 -12.83
CA LEU A 97 -6.91 -19.18 -14.19
C LEU A 97 -5.90 -18.94 -15.32
N PHE A 98 -4.67 -18.49 -15.03
CA PHE A 98 -3.77 -17.97 -16.08
C PHE A 98 -2.29 -18.35 -15.93
N GLN A 99 -1.99 -19.55 -15.45
CA GLN A 99 -0.61 -20.03 -15.36
C GLN A 99 -0.29 -21.03 -16.47
N SER A 100 0.88 -20.85 -17.09
CA SER A 100 1.49 -21.95 -17.82
C SER A 100 1.75 -23.13 -16.88
N SER A 101 1.70 -24.35 -17.39
CA SER A 101 2.01 -25.57 -16.63
C SER A 101 3.35 -25.47 -15.89
N LYS A 102 4.33 -24.80 -16.49
CA LYS A 102 5.65 -24.52 -15.91
C LYS A 102 5.59 -23.62 -14.66
N GLU A 103 4.84 -22.53 -14.70
CA GLU A 103 4.68 -21.64 -13.54
C GLU A 103 3.87 -22.31 -12.43
N ALA A 104 2.83 -23.08 -12.79
CA ALA A 104 2.06 -23.88 -11.84
C ALA A 104 2.94 -24.89 -11.11
N LEU A 105 3.78 -25.64 -11.84
CA LEU A 105 4.73 -26.58 -11.26
C LEU A 105 5.77 -25.89 -10.36
N LYS A 106 6.37 -24.80 -10.84
CA LYS A 106 7.36 -24.02 -10.07
C LYS A 106 6.77 -23.52 -8.75
N ARG A 107 5.53 -23.02 -8.76
CA ARG A 107 4.83 -22.59 -7.55
C ARG A 107 4.50 -23.74 -6.62
N LYS A 108 4.04 -24.88 -7.16
CA LYS A 108 3.80 -26.10 -6.37
C LYS A 108 5.07 -26.54 -5.66
N LEU A 109 6.21 -26.58 -6.38
CA LEU A 109 7.51 -26.92 -5.81
C LEU A 109 7.95 -25.90 -4.75
N PHE A 110 7.87 -24.60 -5.05
CA PHE A 110 8.23 -23.55 -4.09
C PHE A 110 7.37 -23.59 -2.82
N ARG A 111 6.07 -23.88 -2.97
CA ARG A 111 5.16 -24.10 -1.86
C ARG A 111 5.57 -25.32 -1.05
N GLN A 112 5.85 -26.45 -1.69
CA GLN A 112 6.32 -27.67 -1.00
C GLN A 112 7.61 -27.41 -0.22
N VAL A 113 8.61 -26.76 -0.83
CA VAL A 113 9.86 -26.38 -0.17
C VAL A 113 9.58 -25.51 1.05
N LYS A 114 8.75 -24.46 0.91
CA LYS A 114 8.37 -23.60 2.04
C LYS A 114 7.62 -24.36 3.14
N CYS A 115 6.65 -25.22 2.79
CA CYS A 115 5.93 -26.04 3.77
C CYS A 115 6.88 -26.90 4.58
N THR A 116 7.87 -27.53 3.93
CA THR A 116 8.89 -28.34 4.60
C THR A 116 9.77 -27.51 5.51
N LEU A 117 10.31 -26.38 5.00
CA LEU A 117 11.18 -25.49 5.78
C LEU A 117 10.46 -24.87 6.99
N LEU A 118 9.17 -24.56 6.85
CA LEU A 118 8.38 -23.88 7.87
C LEU A 118 7.56 -24.84 8.74
N ARG A 119 7.68 -26.17 8.55
CA ARG A 119 6.92 -27.15 9.34
C ARG A 119 7.16 -27.02 10.84
N ARG A 120 8.41 -26.73 11.23
CA ARG A 120 8.81 -26.53 12.64
C ARG A 120 8.14 -25.30 13.27
N ASN A 121 7.68 -24.34 12.47
CA ASN A 121 7.01 -23.15 12.98
C ASN A 121 5.62 -23.46 13.52
N ARG A 122 5.00 -24.62 13.22
CA ARG A 122 3.71 -24.98 13.79
C ARG A 122 3.76 -25.09 15.31
N SER A 123 4.76 -25.79 15.86
CA SER A 123 4.92 -25.93 17.32
C SER A 123 5.23 -24.59 17.97
N LYS A 124 6.11 -23.79 17.36
CA LYS A 124 6.42 -22.44 17.83
C LYS A 124 5.19 -21.53 17.84
N ARG A 125 4.34 -21.58 16.81
CA ARG A 125 3.06 -20.83 16.80
C ARG A 125 2.16 -21.24 17.95
N ARG A 126 1.99 -22.54 18.20
CA ARG A 126 1.19 -23.01 19.34
C ARG A 126 1.73 -22.50 20.67
N GLU A 127 3.04 -22.55 20.86
CA GLU A 127 3.71 -22.02 22.06
C GLU A 127 3.46 -20.51 22.22
N VAL A 128 3.63 -19.74 21.14
CA VAL A 128 3.32 -18.30 21.14
C VAL A 128 1.86 -18.05 21.53
N LEU A 129 0.92 -18.81 20.96
CA LEU A 129 -0.51 -18.61 21.21
C LEU A 129 -0.93 -19.02 22.62
N LYS A 130 -0.24 -19.96 23.25
CA LYS A 130 -0.47 -20.33 24.65
C LYS A 130 0.06 -19.28 25.61
N ASN A 131 1.25 -18.75 25.35
CA ASN A 131 1.99 -17.97 26.33
C ASN A 131 1.78 -16.45 26.19
N TYR A 132 1.29 -15.96 25.05
CA TYR A 132 1.20 -14.53 24.76
C TYR A 132 -0.21 -14.12 24.34
N ASN A 133 -0.65 -12.97 24.84
CA ASN A 133 -1.94 -12.37 24.50
C ASN A 133 -1.82 -11.33 23.38
N HIS A 134 -0.67 -10.68 23.24
CA HIS A 134 -0.40 -9.69 22.20
C HIS A 134 0.47 -10.26 21.10
N ILE A 135 -0.11 -10.46 19.92
CA ILE A 135 0.51 -11.21 18.82
C ILE A 135 0.67 -10.30 17.61
N THR A 136 1.88 -10.23 17.04
CA THR A 136 2.17 -9.26 15.97
C THR A 136 2.31 -9.92 14.58
N PHE A 137 1.85 -9.19 13.56
CA PHE A 137 1.97 -9.52 12.13
C PHE A 137 2.49 -8.34 11.32
N GLY A 138 3.37 -8.61 10.35
CA GLY A 138 3.81 -7.60 9.38
C GLY A 138 4.95 -6.68 9.84
N PHE A 139 5.30 -6.66 11.14
CA PHE A 139 6.33 -5.77 11.71
C PHE A 139 7.78 -6.21 11.52
N SER A 140 8.09 -6.85 10.38
CA SER A 140 9.40 -7.49 10.19
C SER A 140 10.57 -6.51 10.36
N GLY A 141 11.37 -6.74 11.39
CA GLY A 141 12.56 -5.95 11.75
C GLY A 141 12.28 -4.63 12.46
N ILE A 142 11.11 -4.46 13.09
CA ILE A 142 10.82 -3.37 14.02
C ILE A 142 10.94 -3.94 15.43
N ARG A 143 12.13 -3.77 16.05
CA ARG A 143 12.41 -4.31 17.38
C ARG A 143 11.72 -3.53 18.49
N GLU A 144 11.41 -2.27 18.23
CA GLU A 144 10.78 -1.34 19.16
C GLU A 144 9.43 -1.87 19.63
N MET A 145 8.67 -2.55 18.75
CA MET A 145 7.45 -3.20 19.19
C MET A 145 7.72 -4.37 20.13
N SER A 146 8.74 -5.19 19.89
CA SER A 146 9.02 -6.34 20.78
C SER A 146 9.64 -5.94 22.12
N GLU A 147 10.39 -4.84 22.17
CA GLU A 147 11.10 -4.38 23.36
C GLU A 147 10.14 -3.80 24.41
N ASP A 148 9.01 -3.22 23.97
CA ASP A 148 8.18 -2.41 24.85
C ASP A 148 7.08 -3.16 25.62
N ASN A 149 6.60 -4.35 25.21
CA ASN A 149 5.19 -4.69 25.55
C ASN A 149 4.71 -6.15 25.36
N ALA A 150 5.43 -7.18 25.85
CA ALA A 150 4.93 -8.57 25.81
C ALA A 150 4.43 -9.05 24.41
N TYR A 151 4.88 -8.38 23.34
CA TYR A 151 4.45 -8.60 21.97
C TYR A 151 5.27 -9.72 21.38
N GLN A 152 4.59 -10.73 20.83
CA GLN A 152 5.27 -11.85 20.22
C GLN A 152 4.94 -11.95 18.73
N GLU A 153 5.97 -11.88 17.88
CA GLU A 153 5.81 -12.12 16.45
C GLU A 153 5.36 -13.56 16.23
N LEU A 154 4.25 -13.73 15.50
CA LEU A 154 3.76 -15.06 15.15
C LEU A 154 4.62 -15.64 14.02
N PRO A 155 5.28 -16.79 14.21
CA PRO A 155 6.09 -17.39 13.16
C PRO A 155 5.24 -17.69 11.92
N THR A 156 5.76 -17.39 10.72
CA THR A 156 5.08 -17.73 9.47
C THR A 156 4.94 -19.24 9.32
N TYR A 157 3.74 -19.70 8.97
CA TYR A 157 3.44 -21.11 8.75
C TYR A 157 2.62 -21.27 7.48
N ILE A 158 3.02 -22.22 6.64
CA ILE A 158 2.29 -22.57 5.41
C ILE A 158 1.83 -24.02 5.56
N PRO A 159 0.51 -24.27 5.60
CA PRO A 159 -0.02 -25.61 5.76
C PRO A 159 0.25 -26.44 4.50
N PHE A 160 0.43 -27.74 4.73
CA PHE A 160 0.55 -28.68 3.64
C PHE A 160 -0.82 -28.94 3.01
N LEU A 161 -1.06 -28.38 1.81
CA LEU A 161 -2.26 -28.66 1.01
C LEU A 161 -1.93 -29.68 -0.08
N PHE A 162 -2.10 -30.96 0.21
CA PHE A 162 -2.19 -32.01 -0.82
C PHE A 162 -3.63 -32.12 -1.35
N GLY A 163 -3.75 -32.54 -2.60
CA GLY A 163 -5.01 -32.89 -3.25
C GLY A 163 -5.75 -31.71 -3.88
N ASN A 164 -6.92 -31.99 -4.44
CA ASN A 164 -7.78 -30.99 -5.07
C ASN A 164 -8.69 -30.24 -4.09
N GLY A 165 -8.62 -30.56 -2.79
CA GLY A 165 -9.62 -30.10 -1.82
C GLY A 165 -10.94 -30.83 -2.03
N GLU A 166 -12.01 -30.29 -1.46
CA GLU A 166 -13.36 -30.82 -1.57
C GLU A 166 -14.03 -30.30 -2.84
N SER A 167 -13.88 -31.02 -3.95
CA SER A 167 -14.47 -30.63 -5.25
C SER A 167 -15.99 -30.52 -5.20
N SER A 168 -16.66 -31.27 -4.32
CA SER A 168 -18.10 -31.17 -4.08
C SER A 168 -18.53 -29.76 -3.65
N LYS A 169 -17.70 -29.04 -2.86
CA LYS A 169 -17.97 -27.64 -2.47
C LYS A 169 -17.95 -26.70 -3.68
N ARG A 170 -17.09 -26.97 -4.68
CA ARG A 170 -17.08 -26.21 -5.95
C ARG A 170 -18.37 -26.46 -6.72
N GLU A 171 -18.88 -27.68 -6.77
CA GLU A 171 -20.14 -27.98 -7.46
C GLU A 171 -21.33 -27.25 -6.81
N VAL A 172 -21.38 -27.19 -5.48
CA VAL A 172 -22.38 -26.39 -4.74
C VAL A 172 -22.28 -24.92 -5.14
N LEU A 173 -21.07 -24.35 -5.11
CA LEU A 173 -20.82 -22.97 -5.52
C LEU A 173 -21.29 -22.69 -6.95
N LEU A 174 -21.02 -23.60 -7.89
CA LEU A 174 -21.46 -23.43 -9.29
C LEU A 174 -22.99 -23.40 -9.38
N ARG A 175 -23.70 -24.25 -8.63
CA ARG A 175 -25.18 -24.22 -8.57
C ARG A 175 -25.71 -22.92 -7.99
N ILE A 176 -25.08 -22.40 -6.93
CA ILE A 176 -25.43 -21.09 -6.35
C ILE A 176 -25.21 -19.98 -7.38
N ALA A 177 -24.10 -20.02 -8.12
CA ALA A 177 -23.79 -19.03 -9.14
C ALA A 177 -24.84 -18.99 -10.27
N GLU A 178 -25.45 -20.12 -10.62
CA GLU A 178 -26.51 -20.17 -11.65
C GLU A 178 -27.77 -19.38 -11.27
N ARG A 179 -27.97 -19.06 -9.97
CA ARG A 179 -29.12 -18.28 -9.49
C ARG A 179 -29.02 -16.78 -9.81
N TYR A 180 -27.84 -16.31 -10.25
CA TYR A 180 -27.63 -14.89 -10.57
C TYR A 180 -27.77 -14.66 -12.07
N ASP A 181 -28.68 -13.76 -12.44
CA ASP A 181 -28.90 -13.36 -13.84
C ASP A 181 -27.78 -12.45 -14.36
N ASP A 182 -27.21 -11.60 -13.50
CA ASP A 182 -26.10 -10.72 -13.86
C ASP A 182 -24.84 -11.57 -14.19
N PRO A 183 -24.34 -11.55 -15.44
CA PRO A 183 -23.19 -12.35 -15.85
C PRO A 183 -21.91 -12.02 -15.09
N PHE A 184 -21.73 -10.76 -14.68
CA PHE A 184 -20.58 -10.35 -13.88
C PHE A 184 -20.65 -10.97 -12.48
N ILE A 185 -21.79 -10.84 -11.80
CA ILE A 185 -21.98 -11.40 -10.45
C ILE A 185 -21.84 -12.93 -10.48
N LYS A 186 -22.51 -13.58 -11.43
CA LYS A 186 -22.39 -15.03 -11.67
C LYS A 186 -20.94 -15.47 -11.81
N ASN A 187 -20.15 -14.79 -12.62
CA ASN A 187 -18.74 -15.13 -12.81
C ASN A 187 -17.88 -14.78 -11.59
N ALA A 188 -18.15 -13.67 -10.90
CA ALA A 188 -17.47 -13.32 -9.66
C ALA A 188 -17.63 -14.44 -8.61
N VAL A 189 -18.85 -14.98 -8.45
CA VAL A 189 -19.13 -16.12 -7.57
C VAL A 189 -18.39 -17.38 -8.04
N ARG A 190 -18.49 -17.75 -9.32
CA ARG A 190 -17.80 -18.94 -9.87
C ARG A 190 -16.29 -18.91 -9.62
N LEU A 191 -15.70 -17.72 -9.65
CA LEU A 191 -14.26 -17.49 -9.52
C LEU A 191 -13.78 -17.32 -8.07
N LEU A 192 -14.64 -17.55 -7.07
CA LEU A 192 -14.22 -17.55 -5.66
C LEU A 192 -13.03 -18.51 -5.44
N PRO A 193 -12.02 -18.10 -4.65
CA PRO A 193 -10.74 -18.76 -4.65
C PRO A 193 -10.80 -20.14 -3.99
N ARG A 194 -10.02 -21.10 -4.49
CA ARG A 194 -10.01 -22.50 -4.00
C ARG A 194 -9.76 -22.61 -2.50
N PHE A 195 -8.94 -21.73 -1.92
CA PHE A 195 -8.67 -21.78 -0.48
C PHE A 195 -9.90 -21.43 0.38
N ALA A 196 -10.83 -20.62 -0.14
CA ALA A 196 -12.06 -20.23 0.54
C ALA A 196 -13.23 -21.18 0.25
N VAL A 197 -13.10 -22.06 -0.75
CA VAL A 197 -14.17 -22.99 -1.18
C VAL A 197 -13.78 -24.45 -0.94
N GLU A 198 -12.68 -24.91 -1.52
CA GLU A 198 -12.31 -26.34 -1.57
C GLU A 198 -11.33 -26.75 -0.48
N HIS A 199 -10.49 -25.84 0.00
CA HIS A 199 -9.52 -26.12 1.06
C HIS A 199 -9.90 -25.49 2.41
N PHE A 200 -11.04 -24.83 2.47
CA PHE A 200 -11.44 -24.01 3.62
C PHE A 200 -11.55 -24.86 4.89
N GLU A 201 -12.42 -25.86 4.92
CA GLU A 201 -12.66 -26.68 6.11
C GLU A 201 -11.38 -27.36 6.60
N LYS A 202 -10.57 -27.92 5.69
CA LYS A 202 -9.28 -28.52 6.03
C LYS A 202 -8.34 -27.54 6.73
N ILE A 203 -8.24 -26.29 6.27
CA ILE A 203 -7.36 -25.29 6.90
C ILE A 203 -7.99 -24.80 8.20
N TYR A 204 -9.28 -24.47 8.19
CA TYR A 204 -10.03 -23.97 9.33
C TYR A 204 -9.97 -24.94 10.51
N ASN A 205 -10.15 -26.24 10.28
CA ASN A 205 -10.14 -27.28 11.29
C ASN A 205 -8.73 -27.58 11.83
N GLN A 206 -7.66 -27.21 11.11
CA GLN A 206 -6.28 -27.37 11.60
C GLN A 206 -5.86 -26.27 12.59
N ILE A 207 -6.60 -25.17 12.66
CA ILE A 207 -6.32 -24.04 13.53
C ILE A 207 -6.95 -24.32 14.90
N GLU A 208 -6.11 -24.67 15.86
CA GLU A 208 -6.48 -24.80 17.27
C GLU A 208 -6.54 -23.41 17.91
N LEU A 209 -7.65 -23.12 18.60
CA LEU A 209 -7.81 -21.89 19.37
C LEU A 209 -7.22 -22.07 20.77
N SER A 210 -6.69 -20.99 21.33
CA SER A 210 -6.14 -20.93 22.68
C SER A 210 -6.55 -19.61 23.30
N GLU A 211 -7.55 -19.63 24.17
CA GLU A 211 -8.13 -18.46 24.85
C GLU A 211 -8.33 -17.26 23.90
N PRO A 212 -9.05 -17.44 22.77
CA PRO A 212 -9.16 -16.43 21.72
C PRO A 212 -9.67 -15.07 22.25
N GLU A 213 -10.58 -15.06 23.22
CA GLU A 213 -11.14 -13.88 23.87
C GLU A 213 -10.09 -13.02 24.62
N LYS A 214 -8.95 -13.61 24.98
CA LYS A 214 -7.83 -12.90 25.61
C LYS A 214 -6.80 -12.41 24.60
N LYS A 215 -6.94 -12.77 23.31
CA LYS A 215 -5.95 -12.44 22.28
C LYS A 215 -6.23 -11.10 21.62
N THR A 216 -5.16 -10.34 21.41
CA THR A 216 -5.15 -9.14 20.59
C THR A 216 -4.09 -9.29 19.50
N PHE A 217 -4.53 -9.24 18.25
CA PHE A 217 -3.66 -9.26 17.10
C PHE A 217 -3.31 -7.84 16.65
N HIS A 218 -2.02 -7.58 16.50
CA HIS A 218 -1.49 -6.31 16.03
C HIS A 218 -0.96 -6.53 14.62
N ALA A 219 -1.53 -5.87 13.62
CA ALA A 219 -1.18 -6.09 12.22
C ALA A 219 -0.83 -4.78 11.50
N SER A 220 0.37 -4.66 10.93
CA SER A 220 0.69 -3.66 9.89
C SER A 220 0.43 -4.17 8.47
N GLY A 221 0.02 -5.42 8.39
CA GLY A 221 -0.35 -6.12 7.18
C GLY A 221 -0.48 -7.60 7.48
N LEU A 222 -1.50 -8.24 6.92
CA LEU A 222 -1.57 -9.68 6.88
C LEU A 222 -0.64 -10.13 5.76
N ARG A 223 0.40 -10.89 6.10
CA ARG A 223 1.26 -11.53 5.09
C ARG A 223 0.29 -12.35 4.24
N PHE A 224 0.12 -12.00 2.96
CA PHE A 224 -0.86 -12.54 1.99
C PHE A 224 -0.75 -14.07 1.78
N GLN A 225 -0.90 -14.82 2.86
CA GLN A 225 -0.89 -16.26 2.95
C GLN A 225 -2.28 -16.62 3.43
N GLU A 226 -2.95 -17.44 2.64
CA GLU A 226 -4.34 -17.80 2.82
C GLU A 226 -4.59 -18.38 4.23
N HIS A 227 -3.59 -19.10 4.77
CA HIS A 227 -3.62 -19.62 6.13
C HIS A 227 -3.64 -18.53 7.19
N ASP A 228 -2.81 -17.48 7.08
CA ASP A 228 -2.75 -16.43 8.10
C ASP A 228 -4.05 -15.61 8.11
N CYS A 229 -4.70 -15.42 6.95
CA CYS A 229 -6.03 -14.81 6.88
C CYS A 229 -7.10 -15.68 7.57
N ILE A 230 -7.19 -16.98 7.26
CA ILE A 230 -8.15 -17.89 7.93
C ILE A 230 -7.86 -17.96 9.44
N PHE A 231 -6.59 -18.01 9.81
CA PHE A 231 -6.14 -18.04 11.21
C PHE A 231 -6.63 -16.83 11.98
N VAL A 232 -6.36 -15.62 11.49
CA VAL A 232 -6.78 -14.38 12.15
C VAL A 232 -8.31 -14.26 12.15
N ALA A 233 -8.95 -14.54 11.02
CA ALA A 233 -10.42 -14.50 10.91
C ALA A 233 -11.09 -15.43 11.93
N LYS A 234 -10.60 -16.68 12.07
CA LYS A 234 -11.13 -17.64 13.03
C LYS A 234 -11.01 -17.16 14.48
N TYR A 235 -9.87 -16.59 14.85
CA TYR A 235 -9.69 -16.06 16.20
C TYR A 235 -10.62 -14.87 16.48
N ILE A 236 -10.77 -13.95 15.52
CA ILE A 236 -11.67 -12.79 15.65
C ILE A 236 -13.11 -13.25 15.82
N GLU A 237 -13.55 -14.23 15.04
CA GLU A 237 -14.88 -14.83 15.15
C GLU A 237 -15.14 -15.44 16.53
N ASN A 238 -14.07 -15.80 17.26
CA ASN A 238 -14.12 -16.38 18.59
C ASN A 238 -13.69 -15.38 19.69
N GLY A 239 -13.83 -14.07 19.43
CA GLY A 239 -13.69 -13.02 20.44
C GLY A 239 -12.32 -12.34 20.52
N ALA A 240 -11.35 -12.71 19.66
CA ALA A 240 -10.08 -12.01 19.63
C ALA A 240 -10.22 -10.60 19.04
N ARG A 241 -9.39 -9.67 19.51
CA ARG A 241 -9.31 -8.30 18.99
C ARG A 241 -8.30 -8.20 17.85
N LEU A 242 -8.53 -7.31 16.90
CA LEU A 242 -7.63 -6.93 15.83
C LEU A 242 -7.36 -5.42 15.86
N ILE A 243 -6.11 -5.06 16.15
CA ILE A 243 -5.57 -3.72 16.06
C ILE A 243 -4.76 -3.62 14.78
N TRP A 244 -5.19 -2.75 13.87
CA TRP A 244 -4.50 -2.51 12.62
C TRP A 244 -3.59 -1.29 12.71
N TYR A 245 -2.44 -1.32 12.06
CA TYR A 245 -1.47 -0.23 12.05
C TYR A 245 -1.30 0.32 10.64
N GLN A 246 -1.29 1.64 10.53
CA GLN A 246 -0.97 2.34 9.29
C GLN A 246 0.41 1.87 8.77
N ASN A 247 0.46 1.57 7.46
CA ASN A 247 1.65 1.03 6.80
C ASN A 247 2.22 1.92 5.68
N GLY A 248 1.54 3.03 5.34
CA GLY A 248 2.01 4.01 4.35
C GLY A 248 1.37 5.39 4.53
N ALA A 249 2.04 6.42 4.04
CA ALA A 249 1.59 7.82 4.14
C ALA A 249 0.21 8.06 3.47
N GLU A 250 -0.02 7.40 2.33
CA GLU A 250 -1.24 7.50 1.54
C GLU A 250 -2.55 7.16 2.29
N THR A 251 -2.44 6.49 3.43
CA THR A 251 -3.57 6.02 4.24
C THR A 251 -4.55 7.12 4.62
N VAL A 252 -4.02 8.29 4.97
CA VAL A 252 -4.82 9.44 5.41
C VAL A 252 -4.96 10.50 4.34
N GLU A 253 -4.08 10.51 3.35
CA GLU A 253 -4.04 11.58 2.36
C GLU A 253 -5.14 11.43 1.31
N TYR A 254 -5.46 10.21 0.86
CA TYR A 254 -6.55 10.01 -0.09
C TYR A 254 -7.91 9.90 0.61
N LEU A 255 -8.88 10.67 0.14
CA LEU A 255 -10.26 10.61 0.64
C LEU A 255 -10.88 9.21 0.52
N TYR A 256 -10.57 8.52 -0.57
CA TYR A 256 -11.10 7.19 -0.91
C TYR A 256 -9.98 6.16 -1.11
N GLN A 257 -9.25 5.83 -0.04
CA GLN A 257 -8.23 4.79 -0.12
C GLN A 257 -8.84 3.41 0.17
N TYR A 258 -8.89 2.55 -0.86
CA TYR A 258 -9.45 1.20 -0.76
C TYR A 258 -8.81 0.38 0.36
N ALA A 259 -7.48 0.43 0.49
CA ALA A 259 -6.76 -0.33 1.50
C ALA A 259 -7.19 0.06 2.93
N ARG A 260 -7.22 1.36 3.26
CA ARG A 260 -7.74 1.82 4.55
C ARG A 260 -9.17 1.37 4.79
N HIS A 261 -10.08 1.49 3.81
CA HIS A 261 -11.48 1.08 3.97
C HIS A 261 -11.60 -0.37 4.48
N PHE A 262 -10.85 -1.29 3.87
CA PHE A 262 -10.84 -2.69 4.28
C PHE A 262 -10.27 -2.88 5.68
N GLN A 263 -9.10 -2.30 5.93
CA GLN A 263 -8.37 -2.44 7.19
C GLN A 263 -9.15 -1.85 8.37
N TYR A 264 -9.79 -0.70 8.15
CA TYR A 264 -10.62 -0.01 9.13
C TYR A 264 -11.91 -0.78 9.43
N ALA A 265 -12.54 -1.38 8.40
CA ALA A 265 -13.77 -2.16 8.56
C ALA A 265 -13.56 -3.44 9.39
N VAL A 266 -12.38 -4.07 9.32
CA VAL A 266 -12.11 -5.33 10.04
C VAL A 266 -11.43 -5.14 11.40
N SER A 267 -10.92 -3.95 11.69
CA SER A 267 -10.21 -3.68 12.95
C SER A 267 -11.15 -3.18 14.05
N ASP A 268 -10.79 -3.48 15.29
CA ASP A 268 -11.39 -2.87 16.48
C ASP A 268 -10.76 -1.48 16.73
N GLU A 269 -9.48 -1.33 16.40
CA GLU A 269 -8.75 -0.06 16.46
C GLU A 269 -7.80 0.09 15.25
N PHE A 270 -7.67 1.32 14.77
CA PHE A 270 -6.76 1.68 13.69
C PHE A 270 -5.68 2.65 14.20
N ARG A 271 -4.48 2.11 14.44
CA ARG A 271 -3.31 2.84 14.95
C ARG A 271 -2.68 3.65 13.82
N THR A 272 -2.78 4.96 13.92
CA THR A 272 -2.30 5.91 12.90
C THR A 272 -0.90 6.41 13.23
N TRP A 273 -0.27 7.15 12.31
CA TRP A 273 1.01 7.81 12.54
C TRP A 273 0.89 9.17 13.26
N GLY A 274 -0.16 9.36 14.07
CA GLY A 274 -0.34 10.53 14.94
C GLY A 274 -1.68 11.26 14.79
N TRP A 275 -2.40 11.02 13.69
CA TRP A 275 -3.63 11.74 13.37
C TRP A 275 -4.87 10.99 13.83
N LYS A 276 -5.99 11.69 13.96
CA LYS A 276 -7.31 11.10 14.25
C LYS A 276 -8.36 11.72 13.34
N ARG A 277 -9.12 10.89 12.61
CA ARG A 277 -10.22 11.32 11.73
C ARG A 277 -11.56 10.74 12.18
N GLU A 278 -11.56 9.48 12.58
CA GLU A 278 -12.73 8.71 12.97
C GLU A 278 -12.56 8.10 14.37
N GLU A 279 -13.62 7.49 14.90
CA GLU A 279 -13.67 6.98 16.27
C GLU A 279 -12.59 5.92 16.55
N LYS A 280 -12.41 4.95 15.63
CA LYS A 280 -11.42 3.88 15.80
C LYS A 280 -9.99 4.32 15.54
N ASP A 281 -9.78 5.53 14.98
CA ASP A 281 -8.43 6.04 14.76
C ASP A 281 -7.78 6.38 16.10
N VAL A 282 -6.64 5.76 16.37
CA VAL A 282 -5.86 6.00 17.58
C VAL A 282 -4.46 6.49 17.19
N PRO A 283 -4.14 7.77 17.42
CA PRO A 283 -2.78 8.30 17.28
C PRO A 283 -1.73 7.38 17.91
N TRP A 284 -0.74 6.98 17.13
CA TRP A 284 0.31 6.06 17.57
C TRP A 284 1.66 6.37 16.93
N VAL A 285 2.70 5.67 17.39
CA VAL A 285 4.06 5.80 16.86
C VAL A 285 4.14 5.27 15.43
N ALA A 286 4.71 6.06 14.52
CA ALA A 286 5.09 5.58 13.20
C ALA A 286 6.39 4.78 13.28
N TYR A 287 6.31 3.52 13.70
CA TYR A 287 7.49 2.65 13.85
C TYR A 287 8.41 2.61 12.61
N PRO A 288 7.90 2.56 11.36
CA PRO A 288 8.76 2.63 10.18
C PRO A 288 9.59 3.92 10.13
N LEU A 289 8.98 5.07 10.43
CA LEU A 289 9.65 6.37 10.43
C LEU A 289 10.63 6.51 11.60
N LYS A 290 10.29 5.99 12.79
CA LYS A 290 11.20 5.93 13.95
C LYS A 290 12.46 5.13 13.62
N LYS A 291 12.29 3.96 13.00
CA LYS A 291 13.40 3.13 12.53
C LYS A 291 14.22 3.83 11.44
N PHE A 292 13.55 4.50 10.50
CA PHE A 292 14.22 5.30 9.47
C PHE A 292 15.10 6.39 10.10
N LYS A 293 14.54 7.22 11.00
CA LYS A 293 15.25 8.30 11.71
C LYS A 293 16.49 7.80 12.43
N ARG A 294 16.38 6.70 13.19
CA ARG A 294 17.53 6.08 13.86
C ARG A 294 18.63 5.68 12.85
N ASN A 295 18.25 5.01 11.77
CA ASN A 295 19.22 4.57 10.76
C ASN A 295 19.88 5.75 10.04
N TYR A 296 19.14 6.85 9.82
CA TYR A 296 19.66 8.06 9.20
C TYR A 296 20.68 8.75 10.12
N GLN A 297 20.34 8.92 11.40
CA GLN A 297 21.22 9.53 12.40
C GLN A 297 22.46 8.68 12.73
N SER A 298 22.37 7.36 12.61
CA SER A 298 23.48 6.46 12.93
C SER A 298 24.50 6.31 11.79
N ARG A 299 24.37 7.08 10.71
CA ARG A 299 25.18 6.92 9.50
C ARG A 299 25.65 8.27 9.01
N GLN A 300 26.80 8.26 8.36
CA GLN A 300 27.35 9.41 7.66
C GLN A 300 27.80 8.97 6.27
N LYS A 301 27.56 9.84 5.29
CA LYS A 301 28.03 9.67 3.92
C LYS A 301 28.52 11.01 3.41
N GLU A 302 29.49 10.96 2.51
CA GLU A 302 29.90 12.12 1.74
C GLU A 302 28.78 12.51 0.77
N LYS A 303 28.44 13.80 0.72
CA LYS A 303 27.51 14.34 -0.26
C LYS A 303 28.12 14.26 -1.67
N ARG A 304 27.36 13.72 -2.62
CA ARG A 304 27.80 13.46 -4.00
C ARG A 304 26.86 13.99 -5.05
N TYR A 305 25.59 14.21 -4.72
CA TYR A 305 24.57 14.65 -5.64
C TYR A 305 23.81 15.82 -5.04
N ASP A 306 23.30 16.70 -5.88
CA ASP A 306 22.47 17.82 -5.46
C ASP A 306 21.05 17.30 -5.17
N PHE A 307 20.54 16.41 -6.02
CA PHE A 307 19.18 15.88 -5.92
C PHE A 307 19.10 14.36 -5.96
N MET A 308 18.14 13.79 -5.22
CA MET A 308 17.64 12.43 -5.48
C MET A 308 16.19 12.46 -5.97
N LEU A 309 15.91 11.87 -7.14
CA LEU A 309 14.53 11.66 -7.60
C LEU A 309 14.03 10.28 -7.15
N CYS A 310 12.98 10.27 -6.33
CA CYS A 310 12.31 9.07 -5.86
C CYS A 310 11.10 8.75 -6.75
N TYR A 311 11.17 7.62 -7.47
CA TYR A 311 10.09 7.19 -8.35
C TYR A 311 9.10 6.26 -7.63
N PRO A 312 7.79 6.37 -7.92
CA PRO A 312 6.83 5.34 -7.55
C PRO A 312 7.09 4.05 -8.35
N LYS A 313 6.28 3.01 -8.12
CA LYS A 313 6.32 1.82 -8.97
C LYS A 313 5.98 2.20 -10.42
N ILE A 314 6.95 2.02 -11.32
CA ILE A 314 6.76 2.23 -12.76
C ILE A 314 6.15 0.96 -13.37
N ASN A 315 5.03 1.11 -14.07
CA ASN A 315 4.35 0.06 -14.83
C ASN A 315 4.07 0.56 -16.26
N ALA A 316 3.45 -0.28 -17.10
CA ALA A 316 3.17 0.11 -18.49
C ALA A 316 2.19 1.30 -18.59
N GLU A 317 1.29 1.46 -17.62
CA GLU A 317 0.23 2.48 -17.61
C GLU A 317 0.78 3.87 -17.29
N ASN A 318 1.74 3.98 -16.38
CA ASN A 318 2.29 5.27 -15.92
C ASN A 318 3.66 5.63 -16.49
N ARG A 319 4.33 4.72 -17.20
CA ARG A 319 5.70 4.91 -17.69
C ARG A 319 5.86 6.19 -18.53
N GLU A 320 4.93 6.44 -19.45
CA GLU A 320 5.04 7.59 -20.36
C GLU A 320 4.85 8.92 -19.62
N VAL A 321 3.89 8.98 -18.69
CA VAL A 321 3.67 10.16 -17.83
C VAL A 321 4.92 10.45 -17.00
N ILE A 322 5.50 9.42 -16.38
CA ILE A 322 6.73 9.54 -15.59
C ILE A 322 7.89 10.00 -16.46
N LYS A 323 8.09 9.39 -17.64
CA LYS A 323 9.13 9.78 -18.59
C LYS A 323 9.01 11.25 -18.98
N ASN A 324 7.81 11.69 -19.36
CA ASN A 324 7.59 13.08 -19.78
C ASN A 324 7.83 14.05 -18.63
N SER A 325 7.37 13.73 -17.43
CA SER A 325 7.60 14.55 -16.24
C SER A 325 9.09 14.65 -15.89
N THR A 326 9.83 13.53 -15.95
CA THR A 326 11.28 13.53 -15.74
C THR A 326 12.01 14.39 -16.77
N ASN A 327 11.67 14.23 -18.05
CA ASN A 327 12.28 15.01 -19.13
C ASN A 327 12.00 16.50 -18.98
N GLU A 328 10.76 16.86 -18.63
CA GLU A 328 10.37 18.25 -18.41
C GLU A 328 11.16 18.88 -17.26
N LEU A 329 11.29 18.18 -16.13
CA LEU A 329 12.09 18.66 -15.00
C LEU A 329 13.55 18.89 -15.41
N LEU A 330 14.18 17.88 -16.03
CA LEU A 330 15.59 17.94 -16.42
C LEU A 330 15.85 19.04 -17.47
N GLN A 331 14.92 19.28 -18.39
CA GLN A 331 15.05 20.35 -19.39
C GLN A 331 15.02 21.76 -18.78
N HIS A 332 14.27 21.96 -17.69
CA HIS A 332 14.11 23.28 -17.08
C HIS A 332 15.09 23.56 -15.93
N VAL A 333 15.66 22.54 -15.31
CA VAL A 333 16.67 22.70 -14.25
C VAL A 333 18.05 22.99 -14.86
N ASN A 334 18.80 23.93 -14.26
CA ASN A 334 20.13 24.34 -14.70
C ASN A 334 21.10 23.15 -14.87
N SER A 335 22.04 23.26 -15.81
CA SER A 335 22.98 22.18 -16.15
C SER A 335 24.00 21.85 -15.06
N GLY A 336 24.20 22.73 -14.07
CA GLY A 336 25.19 22.55 -13.00
C GLY A 336 24.83 21.51 -11.94
N TYR A 337 23.59 21.02 -11.92
CA TYR A 337 23.12 20.08 -10.90
C TYR A 337 23.33 18.62 -11.30
N ARG A 338 23.64 17.77 -10.32
CA ARG A 338 23.81 16.32 -10.45
C ARG A 338 22.67 15.59 -9.76
N PHE A 339 22.16 14.57 -10.43
CA PHE A 339 20.97 13.83 -10.00
C PHE A 339 21.28 12.36 -9.73
N LEU A 340 20.77 11.84 -8.62
CA LEU A 340 20.63 10.41 -8.37
C LEU A 340 19.17 10.03 -8.61
N VAL A 341 18.88 9.14 -9.56
CA VAL A 341 17.51 8.66 -9.80
C VAL A 341 17.32 7.27 -9.20
N ARG A 342 16.30 7.11 -8.35
CA ARG A 342 16.05 5.88 -7.60
C ARG A 342 14.73 5.23 -8.03
N PRO A 343 14.76 4.02 -8.65
CA PRO A 343 13.54 3.29 -8.94
C PRO A 343 12.93 2.72 -7.67
N HIS A 344 11.60 2.52 -7.65
CA HIS A 344 10.96 1.81 -6.54
C HIS A 344 11.49 0.37 -6.45
N PRO A 345 12.03 -0.07 -5.30
CA PRO A 345 12.61 -1.41 -5.19
C PRO A 345 11.53 -2.47 -5.34
N SER A 346 11.78 -3.49 -6.16
CA SER A 346 10.87 -4.65 -6.23
C SER A 346 11.17 -5.70 -5.15
N ASN A 347 12.42 -5.76 -4.71
CA ASN A 347 12.90 -6.43 -3.50
C ASN A 347 14.33 -5.95 -3.23
N ARG A 348 14.88 -6.24 -2.04
CA ARG A 348 16.23 -5.80 -1.65
C ARG A 348 17.38 -6.35 -2.51
N LYS A 349 17.14 -7.41 -3.31
CA LYS A 349 18.20 -8.13 -4.03
C LYS A 349 18.25 -7.83 -5.52
N LYS A 350 17.14 -7.37 -6.11
CA LYS A 350 17.03 -7.11 -7.55
C LYS A 350 16.66 -5.67 -7.77
N GLY A 351 17.64 -4.95 -8.30
CA GLY A 351 17.43 -3.62 -8.82
C GLY A 351 16.45 -3.57 -9.98
N ARG A 352 16.04 -2.36 -10.31
CA ARG A 352 15.05 -2.03 -11.35
C ARG A 352 15.56 -0.91 -12.26
N ILE A 353 16.87 -0.91 -12.52
CA ILE A 353 17.55 0.09 -13.35
C ILE A 353 16.85 0.20 -14.71
N ASP A 354 16.43 -0.94 -15.26
CA ASP A 354 15.72 -1.08 -16.53
C ASP A 354 14.45 -0.22 -16.63
N GLN A 355 13.81 0.09 -15.50
CA GLN A 355 12.63 0.95 -15.47
C GLN A 355 12.93 2.41 -15.82
N LEU A 356 14.18 2.84 -15.66
CA LEU A 356 14.64 4.21 -15.85
C LEU A 356 15.56 4.38 -17.07
N ASN A 357 15.68 3.36 -17.93
CA ASN A 357 16.48 3.43 -19.16
C ASN A 357 16.02 4.48 -20.18
N PHE A 358 14.91 5.17 -19.93
CA PHE A 358 14.44 6.27 -20.78
C PHE A 358 15.13 7.60 -20.47
N ILE A 359 15.93 7.67 -19.40
CA ILE A 359 16.62 8.90 -18.98
C ILE A 359 17.97 8.95 -19.70
N GLU A 360 18.07 9.85 -20.67
CA GLU A 360 19.26 10.08 -21.48
C GLU A 360 19.84 11.46 -21.16
N ASP A 361 20.34 11.63 -19.93
CA ASP A 361 20.89 12.90 -19.42
C ASP A 361 22.20 12.62 -18.67
N ASP A 362 23.29 13.30 -19.05
CA ASP A 362 24.64 13.08 -18.52
C ASP A 362 24.82 13.52 -17.06
N ARG A 363 23.91 14.36 -16.55
CA ARG A 363 23.86 14.76 -15.15
C ARG A 363 23.27 13.68 -14.24
N VAL A 364 22.65 12.65 -14.81
CA VAL A 364 21.88 11.64 -14.07
C VAL A 364 22.69 10.36 -13.84
N THR A 365 22.75 9.94 -12.58
CA THR A 365 23.19 8.60 -12.18
C THR A 365 22.00 7.75 -11.74
N VAL A 366 21.82 6.58 -12.37
CA VAL A 366 20.75 5.64 -12.01
C VAL A 366 21.18 4.74 -10.87
N SER A 367 20.47 4.82 -9.74
CA SER A 367 20.64 3.89 -8.63
C SER A 367 20.20 2.49 -9.03
N SER A 368 20.91 1.48 -8.54
CA SER A 368 20.47 0.10 -8.62
C SER A 368 19.13 -0.14 -7.91
N GLY A 369 18.79 0.66 -6.90
CA GLY A 369 17.64 0.47 -6.01
C GLY A 369 17.85 -0.62 -4.96
N SER A 370 18.99 -1.33 -4.96
CA SER A 370 19.33 -2.32 -3.91
C SER A 370 20.01 -1.69 -2.70
N THR A 371 20.66 -0.54 -2.87
CA THR A 371 21.22 0.26 -1.78
C THR A 371 20.11 0.73 -0.85
N SER A 372 20.43 0.85 0.44
CA SER A 372 19.51 1.44 1.44
C SER A 372 19.13 2.85 1.02
N ILE A 373 17.84 3.18 1.06
CA ILE A 373 17.37 4.54 0.76
C ILE A 373 18.01 5.57 1.69
N VAL A 374 18.25 5.21 2.96
CA VAL A 374 18.96 6.05 3.92
C VAL A 374 20.34 6.46 3.41
N ASP A 375 21.11 5.51 2.86
CA ASP A 375 22.46 5.80 2.39
C ASP A 375 22.44 6.72 1.16
N GLU A 376 21.45 6.55 0.29
CA GLU A 376 21.28 7.40 -0.89
C GLU A 376 20.78 8.80 -0.54
N MET A 377 19.86 8.92 0.41
CA MET A 377 19.42 10.22 0.94
C MET A 377 20.56 11.00 1.58
N LEU A 378 21.47 10.32 2.30
CA LEU A 378 22.65 10.96 2.90
C LEU A 378 23.69 11.42 1.85
N MET A 379 23.70 10.83 0.66
CA MET A 379 24.58 11.25 -0.44
C MET A 379 24.01 12.43 -1.25
N CYS A 380 22.75 12.80 -1.05
CA CYS A 380 22.08 13.86 -1.82
C CYS A 380 21.84 15.07 -0.94
N GLU A 381 21.64 16.27 -1.48
CA GLU A 381 21.28 17.44 -0.67
C GLU A 381 19.77 17.55 -0.47
N THR A 382 19.01 17.47 -1.55
CA THR A 382 17.55 17.59 -1.58
C THR A 382 16.90 16.36 -2.21
N ILE A 383 15.71 15.99 -1.75
CA ILE A 383 14.97 14.83 -2.26
C ILE A 383 13.72 15.29 -3.04
N ILE A 384 13.62 14.88 -4.29
CA ILE A 384 12.47 15.16 -5.16
C ILE A 384 11.56 13.92 -5.20
N GLN A 385 10.33 14.09 -4.76
CA GLN A 385 9.30 13.05 -4.79
C GLN A 385 8.51 13.19 -6.09
N MET A 386 8.63 12.20 -6.98
CA MET A 386 7.94 12.25 -8.28
C MET A 386 6.41 12.14 -8.13
N VAL A 387 5.92 11.72 -6.95
CA VAL A 387 4.51 11.69 -6.57
C VAL A 387 4.38 11.92 -5.07
N ILE A 388 3.46 12.80 -4.67
CA ILE A 388 2.93 12.98 -3.31
C ILE A 388 1.44 12.61 -3.33
N PRO A 389 0.92 11.85 -2.34
CA PRO A 389 1.55 11.35 -1.10
C PRO A 389 2.69 10.34 -1.28
N SER A 390 3.66 10.35 -0.36
CA SER A 390 4.75 9.37 -0.33
C SER A 390 5.28 9.16 1.09
N THR A 391 5.51 7.91 1.49
CA THR A 391 6.19 7.60 2.75
C THR A 391 7.59 8.22 2.79
N ASN A 392 8.28 8.32 1.64
CA ASN A 392 9.59 8.94 1.56
C ASN A 392 9.54 10.44 1.90
N PHE A 393 8.43 11.13 1.61
CA PHE A 393 8.26 12.52 2.03
C PHE A 393 8.20 12.63 3.56
N LEU A 394 7.42 11.77 4.22
CA LEU A 394 7.37 11.71 5.68
C LEU A 394 8.71 11.29 6.29
N GLU A 395 9.47 10.42 5.63
CA GLU A 395 10.85 10.09 6.02
C GLU A 395 11.76 11.34 5.96
N CYS A 396 11.61 12.20 4.95
CA CYS A 396 12.35 13.46 4.85
C CYS A 396 11.98 14.44 5.97
N ILE A 397 10.67 14.69 6.18
CA ILE A 397 10.17 15.55 7.27
C ILE A 397 10.62 15.05 8.65
N CYS A 398 10.67 13.74 8.84
CA CYS A 398 11.08 13.11 10.10
C CYS A 398 12.54 13.46 10.48
N VAL A 399 13.42 13.62 9.51
CA VAL A 399 14.86 13.88 9.69
C VAL A 399 15.30 15.26 9.19
N ASP A 400 14.34 16.16 8.97
CA ASP A 400 14.55 17.55 8.54
C ASP A 400 15.35 17.64 7.22
N LYS A 401 15.15 16.69 6.32
CA LYS A 401 15.80 16.64 5.00
C LYS A 401 15.03 17.49 3.99
N PRO A 402 15.67 18.43 3.27
CA PRO A 402 15.02 19.18 2.20
C PRO A 402 14.32 18.27 1.20
N SER A 403 13.03 18.53 0.96
CA SER A 403 12.26 17.72 0.02
C SER A 403 11.20 18.53 -0.72
N LEU A 404 11.11 18.27 -2.02
CA LEU A 404 10.09 18.81 -2.94
C LEU A 404 9.24 17.66 -3.45
N GLY A 405 8.01 17.92 -3.88
CA GLY A 405 7.15 16.87 -4.41
C GLY A 405 6.13 17.33 -5.45
N LEU A 406 5.84 16.46 -6.40
CA LEU A 406 4.73 16.65 -7.34
C LEU A 406 3.42 16.19 -6.70
N LEU A 407 2.51 17.12 -6.43
CA LEU A 407 1.21 16.83 -5.84
C LEU A 407 0.21 16.41 -6.92
N LEU A 408 -0.06 15.11 -6.99
CA LEU A 408 -1.03 14.52 -7.93
C LEU A 408 -2.38 14.19 -7.28
N ASN A 409 -2.47 14.28 -5.95
CA ASN A 409 -3.71 13.98 -5.23
C ASN A 409 -4.64 15.18 -5.22
N GLU A 410 -5.67 15.14 -6.07
CA GLU A 410 -6.73 16.17 -6.13
C GLU A 410 -7.83 15.95 -5.08
N HIS A 411 -7.85 14.80 -4.41
CA HIS A 411 -8.91 14.40 -3.48
C HIS A 411 -8.34 14.09 -2.11
N THR A 412 -7.89 15.14 -1.44
CA THR A 412 -7.30 15.06 -0.09
C THR A 412 -8.37 14.97 0.99
N THR A 413 -8.03 14.37 2.13
CA THR A 413 -8.90 14.41 3.31
C THR A 413 -8.87 15.79 3.98
N GLU A 414 -9.95 16.15 4.66
CA GLU A 414 -10.05 17.44 5.38
C GLU A 414 -8.96 17.65 6.43
N ILE A 415 -8.44 16.57 7.03
CA ILE A 415 -7.37 16.69 8.03
C ILE A 415 -5.99 16.94 7.41
N VAL A 416 -5.78 16.60 6.14
CA VAL A 416 -4.51 16.79 5.42
C VAL A 416 -4.53 18.05 4.57
N LYS A 417 -5.70 18.42 4.03
CA LYS A 417 -5.88 19.53 3.09
C LYS A 417 -5.25 20.86 3.54
N PRO A 418 -5.38 21.32 4.81
CA PRO A 418 -4.73 22.55 5.24
C PRO A 418 -3.20 22.51 5.11
N TYR A 419 -2.57 21.34 5.29
CA TYR A 419 -1.13 21.18 5.16
C TYR A 419 -0.70 21.14 3.71
N HIS A 420 -1.47 20.49 2.83
CA HIS A 420 -1.21 20.54 1.38
C HIS A 420 -1.26 21.97 0.85
N GLU A 421 -2.28 22.75 1.22
CA GLU A 421 -2.39 24.16 0.84
C GLU A 421 -1.18 24.98 1.34
N PHE A 422 -0.72 24.70 2.57
CA PHE A 422 0.48 25.34 3.11
C PHE A 422 1.75 24.95 2.37
N PHE A 423 1.94 23.65 2.10
CA PHE A 423 3.11 23.16 1.37
C PHE A 423 3.13 23.64 -0.08
N GLN A 424 1.97 23.78 -0.74
CA GLN A 424 1.88 24.41 -2.06
C GLN A 424 2.23 25.90 -2.01
N LYS A 425 1.70 26.64 -1.02
CA LYS A 425 1.98 28.08 -0.87
C LYS A 425 3.47 28.37 -0.62
N ASN A 426 4.18 27.45 0.03
CA ASN A 426 5.59 27.59 0.37
C ASN A 426 6.51 26.84 -0.62
N ASP A 427 6.03 26.48 -1.81
CA ASP A 427 6.83 25.82 -2.86
C ASP A 427 7.47 24.48 -2.44
N VAL A 428 6.87 23.75 -1.50
CA VAL A 428 7.24 22.35 -1.19
C VAL A 428 6.55 21.40 -2.16
N PHE A 429 5.27 21.68 -2.44
CA PHE A 429 4.43 20.89 -3.34
C PHE A 429 4.15 21.66 -4.62
N HIS A 430 4.48 21.04 -5.75
CA HIS A 430 4.29 21.64 -7.07
C HIS A 430 3.18 20.91 -7.83
N LYS A 431 2.49 21.66 -8.69
CA LYS A 431 1.44 21.13 -9.58
C LYS A 431 2.02 20.53 -10.86
N ASP A 432 3.21 20.96 -11.25
CA ASP A 432 3.91 20.57 -12.46
C ASP A 432 5.43 20.68 -12.26
N MET A 433 6.18 20.14 -13.23
CA MET A 433 7.64 20.08 -13.16
C MET A 433 8.30 21.42 -13.47
N GLN A 434 7.64 22.29 -14.23
CA GLN A 434 8.16 23.62 -14.54
C GLN A 434 8.20 24.51 -13.29
N SER A 435 7.14 24.53 -12.50
CA SER A 435 7.09 25.23 -11.21
C SER A 435 8.18 24.72 -10.26
N MET A 436 8.39 23.40 -10.20
CA MET A 436 9.44 22.81 -9.38
C MET A 436 10.84 23.21 -9.85
N ALA A 437 11.10 23.15 -11.16
CA ALA A 437 12.37 23.57 -11.75
C ALA A 437 12.67 25.05 -11.48
N ASN A 438 11.65 25.91 -11.62
CA ASN A 438 11.77 27.33 -11.32
C ASN A 438 12.14 27.57 -9.85
N HIS A 439 11.55 26.86 -8.91
CA HIS A 439 11.93 26.98 -7.50
C HIS A 439 13.38 26.51 -7.27
N ILE A 440 13.75 25.34 -7.81
CA ILE A 440 15.12 24.79 -7.73
C ILE A 440 16.18 25.78 -8.23
N ASN A 441 15.94 26.42 -9.35
CA ASN A 441 16.93 27.30 -9.98
C ASN A 441 17.09 28.65 -9.27
N ASN A 442 16.07 29.11 -8.53
CA ASN A 442 16.01 30.48 -8.01
C ASN A 442 16.12 30.57 -6.48
N ALA A 443 15.90 29.48 -5.74
CA ALA A 443 15.95 29.46 -4.29
C ALA A 443 17.27 28.88 -3.76
N ASP A 444 17.76 29.42 -2.64
CA ASP A 444 18.70 28.69 -1.79
C ASP A 444 17.90 27.65 -0.99
N LEU A 445 17.86 26.42 -1.49
CA LEU A 445 17.01 25.36 -0.94
C LEU A 445 17.36 25.00 0.50
N GLN A 446 18.60 25.22 0.95
CA GLN A 446 18.98 24.90 2.32
C GLN A 446 18.44 25.98 3.27
N ILE A 447 18.67 27.26 2.96
CA ILE A 447 18.16 28.37 3.77
C ILE A 447 16.63 28.35 3.81
N TRP A 448 15.99 28.20 2.64
CA TRP A 448 14.53 28.12 2.53
C TRP A 448 13.95 26.98 3.38
N TRP A 449 14.57 25.80 3.34
CA TRP A 449 14.10 24.66 4.11
C TRP A 449 14.29 24.84 5.62
N ASP A 450 15.42 25.40 6.04
CA ASP A 450 15.70 25.66 7.47
C ASP A 450 14.70 26.66 8.06
N ASP A 451 14.33 27.70 7.30
CA ASP A 451 13.27 28.64 7.68
C ASP A 451 11.92 27.94 7.78
N LEU A 452 11.58 27.13 6.77
CA LEU A 452 10.33 26.36 6.72
C LEU A 452 10.19 25.38 7.90
N MET A 453 11.27 24.68 8.28
CA MET A 453 11.25 23.72 9.40
C MET A 453 11.03 24.39 10.76
N ASN A 454 11.20 25.72 10.84
CA ASN A 454 10.87 26.51 12.02
C ASN A 454 9.41 26.98 12.08
N ASP A 455 8.66 26.86 10.99
CA ASP A 455 7.24 27.22 10.94
C ASP A 455 6.40 26.31 11.84
N GLU A 456 5.45 26.91 12.56
CA GLU A 456 4.56 26.20 13.49
C GLU A 456 3.73 25.11 12.77
N LYS A 457 3.30 25.36 11.54
CA LYS A 457 2.49 24.43 10.77
C LYS A 457 3.26 23.19 10.34
N VAL A 458 4.57 23.30 10.10
CA VAL A 458 5.44 22.14 9.84
C VAL A 458 5.66 21.33 11.10
N ARG A 459 5.87 21.99 12.25
CA ARG A 459 5.99 21.30 13.54
C ARG A 459 4.70 20.57 13.91
N ASP A 460 3.55 21.19 13.67
CA ASP A 460 2.23 20.57 13.85
C ASP A 460 2.03 19.38 12.90
N PHE A 461 2.37 19.53 11.61
CA PHE A 461 2.35 18.42 10.66
C PHE A 461 3.24 17.25 11.11
N LYS A 462 4.48 17.53 11.50
CA LYS A 462 5.44 16.52 11.97
C LYS A 462 4.90 15.77 13.19
N ARG A 463 4.30 16.48 14.15
CA ARG A 463 3.65 15.89 15.33
C ARG A 463 2.48 14.98 14.95
N ASN A 464 1.62 15.42 14.04
CA ASN A 464 0.37 14.72 13.71
C ASN A 464 0.52 13.60 12.67
N PHE A 465 1.58 13.60 11.85
CA PHE A 465 1.72 12.64 10.73
C PHE A 465 3.00 11.80 10.77
N THR A 466 3.95 12.11 11.64
CA THR A 466 5.13 11.26 11.86
C THR A 466 5.17 10.67 13.27
N ASN A 467 4.75 11.44 14.28
CA ASN A 467 4.62 11.01 15.68
C ASN A 467 5.79 10.16 16.20
N VAL A 468 7.03 10.51 15.80
CA VAL A 468 8.24 9.74 16.15
C VAL A 468 8.82 10.13 17.51
N ASP A 469 8.54 11.34 17.99
CA ASP A 469 9.16 11.94 19.17
C ASP A 469 8.24 11.94 20.42
N SER A 470 6.93 11.73 20.25
CA SER A 470 5.94 11.73 21.33
C SER A 470 6.00 10.50 22.26
N TYR A 471 6.64 9.43 21.80
CA TYR A 471 6.93 8.24 22.60
C TYR A 471 8.45 8.13 22.81
N SER A 472 9.03 9.14 23.45
CA SER A 472 10.15 8.87 24.33
C SER A 472 9.57 8.12 25.52
N LEU A 473 9.90 6.84 25.65
CA LEU A 473 9.53 6.05 26.82
C LEU A 473 10.17 6.72 28.02
N THR A 474 9.45 7.63 28.68
CA THR A 474 9.71 7.94 30.07
C THR A 474 9.61 6.60 30.79
N GLN A 475 10.78 6.11 31.20
CA GLN A 475 10.96 4.96 32.05
C GLN A 475 10.01 5.09 33.24
N ASN A 476 8.99 4.24 33.28
CA ASN A 476 8.24 3.89 34.48
C ASN A 476 8.54 2.43 34.78
#